data_AF-A0A7Y6XJN4-F1
#
_entry.id   AF-A0A7Y6XJN4-F1
#
_cell.length_a   1.000
_cell.length_b   1.000
_cell.length_c   1.000
_cell.angle_alpha   90.00
_cell.angle_beta   90.00
_cell.angle_gamma   90.00
#
_symmetry.space_group_name_H-M   'P 1'
#
loop_
_entity.id
_entity.type
_entity.pdbx_description
1 polymer ?
#
loop_
_entity_poly.entity_id
_entity_poly.type
_entity_poly.pdbx_seq_one_letter_code
_entity_poly.pdbx_strand_id
1 'polypeptide(L)'
;MTQFALKQVTCAVCGGVSEQRTLQCVSTFGRPDLDGRPSVMARSTMGLWTQLCPACGYCATTLTQALPRAREVVHSVTYRARLHHPEAPALFNRFLCLALLHDAEGLVRDSAEFRTHAAWVADDAGLEESARRCRSEAADLLLNAPPLKHWEHREDLDWQGWRGVQLVDLLRRAGRGEEALREVERIRREGASSLMKQLLTYESAAIARGDTGRHTVDEGLGLPSPPELQPIKDPLLEYLVGNYHRLLTDTEQRASSMETFNTEEGPRWATDHPEILALLTEGKAGLGRALERRLLAEHPDEVVINRCPKCGVPARTAKARQCRACPHTWRETPR
;
A
#
# COMPACT_ATOMS: atom_id res chain seq x y z
N MET A 1 11.87 1.63 11.23
CA MET A 1 13.09 2.44 10.98
C MET A 1 13.50 2.20 9.54
N THR A 2 13.72 3.25 8.75
CA THR A 2 14.16 3.11 7.35
C THR A 2 15.68 2.94 7.30
N GLN A 3 16.18 1.89 6.65
CA GLN A 3 17.61 1.62 6.53
C GLN A 3 18.01 1.63 5.05
N PHE A 4 19.18 2.20 4.74
CA PHE A 4 19.77 2.18 3.40
C PHE A 4 21.25 1.77 3.49
N ALA A 5 21.76 1.20 2.40
CA ALA A 5 23.16 0.82 2.25
C ALA A 5 23.76 1.45 0.99
N LEU A 6 25.03 1.81 1.06
CA LEU A 6 25.83 2.19 -0.11
C LEU A 6 26.42 0.90 -0.72
N LYS A 7 26.26 0.74 -2.04
CA LYS A 7 26.80 -0.41 -2.77
C LYS A 7 27.49 0.09 -4.03
N GLN A 8 28.67 -0.47 -4.33
CA GLN A 8 29.30 -0.31 -5.63
C GLN A 8 28.55 -1.17 -6.64
N VAL A 9 28.09 -0.55 -7.72
CA VAL A 9 27.29 -1.22 -8.76
C VAL A 9 27.91 -0.96 -10.13
N THR A 10 28.15 -2.05 -10.87
CA THR A 10 28.62 -2.01 -12.26
C THR A 10 27.43 -1.86 -13.21
N CYS A 11 27.47 -0.84 -14.07
CA CYS A 11 26.44 -0.58 -15.07
C CYS A 11 26.46 -1.63 -16.17
N ALA A 12 25.33 -2.32 -16.39
CA ALA A 12 25.17 -3.33 -17.43
C ALA A 12 25.25 -2.76 -18.86
N VAL A 13 25.05 -1.45 -19.04
CA VAL A 13 25.12 -0.81 -20.37
C VAL A 13 26.56 -0.44 -20.76
N CYS A 14 27.31 0.21 -19.85
CA CYS A 14 28.63 0.79 -20.17
C CYS A 14 29.80 0.19 -19.38
N GLY A 15 29.54 -0.69 -18.41
CA GLY A 15 30.58 -1.28 -17.54
C GLY A 15 31.13 -0.34 -16.46
N GLY A 16 30.68 0.93 -16.41
CA GLY A 16 31.12 1.90 -15.41
C GLY A 16 30.66 1.50 -14.00
N VAL A 17 31.55 1.63 -13.02
CA VAL A 17 31.25 1.36 -11.61
C VAL A 17 30.87 2.66 -10.92
N SER A 18 29.79 2.64 -10.14
CA SER A 18 29.34 3.79 -9.36
C SER A 18 28.71 3.37 -8.05
N GLU A 19 28.82 4.23 -7.05
CA GLU A 19 28.16 4.01 -5.76
C GLU A 19 26.67 4.35 -5.86
N GLN A 20 25.82 3.45 -5.39
CA GLN A 20 24.37 3.58 -5.40
C GLN A 20 23.82 3.39 -3.99
N ARG A 21 22.80 4.18 -3.62
CA ARG A 21 22.05 4.02 -2.38
C ARG A 21 20.92 3.01 -2.61
N THR A 22 20.88 1.97 -1.78
CA THR A 22 19.89 0.89 -1.87
C THR A 22 19.06 0.83 -0.60
N LEU A 23 17.74 0.81 -0.74
CA LEU A 23 16.82 0.63 0.38
C LEU A 23 16.95 -0.80 0.93
N GLN A 24 17.15 -0.93 2.24
CA GLN A 24 17.23 -2.24 2.91
C GLN A 24 15.89 -2.62 3.53
N CYS A 25 15.25 -1.67 4.21
CA CYS A 25 13.93 -1.85 4.78
C CYS A 25 13.21 -0.51 4.89
N VAL A 26 11.88 -0.56 4.82
CA VAL A 26 11.02 0.59 5.07
C VAL A 26 9.79 0.14 5.85
N SER A 27 9.39 0.95 6.82
CA SER A 27 8.15 0.72 7.56
C SER A 27 7.01 1.39 6.79
N THR A 28 5.94 0.64 6.54
CA THR A 28 4.69 1.13 5.95
C THR A 28 3.60 1.12 7.00
N PHE A 29 2.94 2.25 7.20
CA PHE A 29 1.74 2.36 8.04
C PHE A 29 0.60 2.92 7.19
N GLY A 30 -0.59 2.33 7.33
CA GLY A 30 -1.77 2.70 6.55
C GLY A 30 -1.83 2.09 5.15
N ARG A 31 -3.00 2.21 4.52
CA ARG A 31 -3.25 1.78 3.14
C ARG A 31 -2.71 2.82 2.13
N PRO A 32 -2.46 2.45 0.87
CA PRO A 32 -1.97 3.39 -0.15
C PRO A 32 -3.04 4.38 -0.61
N ASP A 33 -2.64 5.32 -1.45
CA ASP A 33 -3.55 6.10 -2.30
C ASP A 33 -4.25 5.19 -3.32
N LEU A 34 -5.35 5.66 -3.94
CA LEU A 34 -6.14 4.85 -4.88
C LEU A 34 -5.38 4.48 -6.17
N ASP A 35 -4.38 5.26 -6.58
CA ASP A 35 -3.43 4.89 -7.65
C ASP A 35 -2.33 3.92 -7.17
N GLY A 36 -2.29 3.56 -5.89
CA GLY A 36 -1.28 2.70 -5.27
C GLY A 36 -0.05 3.43 -4.75
N ARG A 37 -0.05 4.77 -4.73
CA ARG A 37 1.02 5.52 -4.11
C ARG A 37 1.13 5.16 -2.62
N PRO A 38 2.30 4.74 -2.12
CA PRO A 38 2.40 4.29 -0.74
C PRO A 38 2.33 5.47 0.25
N SER A 39 2.10 5.15 1.52
CA SER A 39 2.04 6.14 2.59
C SER A 39 3.37 6.88 2.81
N VAL A 40 3.33 7.97 3.58
CA VAL A 40 4.39 9.00 3.69
C VAL A 40 5.80 8.43 3.90
N MET A 41 5.95 7.46 4.81
CA MET A 41 7.25 6.86 5.10
C MET A 41 7.82 6.13 3.88
N ALA A 42 7.02 5.30 3.20
CA ALA A 42 7.48 4.55 2.03
C ALA A 42 7.65 5.44 0.80
N ARG A 43 6.73 6.38 0.53
CA ARG A 43 6.88 7.29 -0.62
C ARG A 43 8.10 8.19 -0.52
N SER A 44 8.53 8.55 0.70
CA SER A 44 9.76 9.34 0.89
C SER A 44 11.02 8.64 0.36
N THR A 45 10.95 7.33 0.11
CA THR A 45 12.05 6.53 -0.42
C THR A 45 12.07 6.41 -1.95
N MET A 46 11.13 7.05 -2.67
CA MET A 46 11.05 6.98 -4.15
C MET A 46 12.36 7.28 -4.87
N GLY A 47 13.18 8.19 -4.32
CA GLY A 47 14.50 8.51 -4.87
C GLY A 47 15.49 7.33 -4.89
N LEU A 48 15.24 6.29 -4.09
CA LEU A 48 16.02 5.06 -4.00
C LEU A 48 15.45 3.91 -4.85
N TRP A 49 14.27 4.08 -5.45
CA TRP A 49 13.64 3.04 -6.29
C TRP A 49 14.26 2.96 -7.68
N THR A 50 15.08 3.96 -8.01
CA THR A 50 15.79 4.04 -9.28
C THR A 50 17.27 4.30 -9.00
N GLN A 51 18.12 3.83 -9.90
CA GLN A 51 19.56 4.09 -9.98
C GLN A 51 19.87 4.83 -11.28
N LEU A 52 20.94 5.62 -11.28
CA LEU A 52 21.39 6.37 -12.45
C LEU A 52 22.89 6.14 -12.61
N CYS A 53 23.29 5.65 -13.78
CA CYS A 53 24.71 5.54 -14.12
C CYS A 53 25.26 6.93 -14.43
N PRO A 54 26.24 7.44 -13.69
CA PRO A 54 26.81 8.77 -13.94
C PRO A 54 27.63 8.83 -15.24
N ALA A 55 28.08 7.69 -15.77
CA ALA A 55 28.93 7.64 -16.96
C ALA A 55 28.13 7.70 -18.27
N CYS A 56 27.04 6.94 -18.39
CA CYS A 56 26.26 6.85 -19.64
C CYS A 56 24.83 7.39 -19.52
N GLY A 57 24.37 7.73 -18.31
CA GLY A 57 23.00 8.20 -18.07
C GLY A 57 21.95 7.11 -17.98
N TYR A 58 22.32 5.82 -17.99
CA TYR A 58 21.38 4.72 -17.88
C TYR A 58 20.60 4.76 -16.56
N CYS A 59 19.28 4.90 -16.65
CA CYS A 59 18.33 4.76 -15.54
C CYS A 59 17.83 3.32 -15.47
N ALA A 60 17.86 2.72 -14.28
CA ALA A 60 17.38 1.37 -14.03
C ALA A 60 16.79 1.26 -12.62
N THR A 61 15.97 0.25 -12.33
CA THR A 61 15.68 -0.14 -10.94
C THR A 61 16.92 -0.72 -10.27
N THR A 62 17.73 -1.45 -11.05
CA THR A 62 19.10 -1.87 -10.70
C THR A 62 20.03 -1.75 -11.90
N LEU A 63 21.19 -1.09 -11.74
CA LEU A 63 22.15 -0.91 -12.83
C LEU A 63 22.83 -2.21 -13.26
N THR A 64 22.75 -3.28 -12.46
CA THR A 64 23.33 -4.60 -12.79
C THR A 64 22.58 -5.34 -13.88
N GLN A 65 21.40 -4.87 -14.27
CA GLN A 65 20.57 -5.48 -15.30
C GLN A 65 20.28 -4.45 -16.39
N ALA A 66 20.21 -4.91 -17.63
CA ALA A 66 19.83 -4.08 -18.76
C ALA A 66 18.79 -4.80 -19.61
N LEU A 67 17.79 -4.03 -20.06
CA LEU A 67 16.89 -4.46 -21.12
C LEU A 67 17.64 -4.61 -22.45
N PRO A 68 17.22 -5.50 -23.37
CA PRO A 68 17.92 -5.77 -24.63
C PRO A 68 18.30 -4.51 -25.44
N ARG A 69 17.39 -3.56 -25.60
CA ARG A 69 17.54 -2.30 -26.34
C ARG A 69 17.98 -1.13 -25.45
N ALA A 70 18.32 -1.37 -24.18
CA ALA A 70 18.69 -0.30 -23.25
C ALA A 70 19.86 0.55 -23.77
N ARG A 71 20.88 -0.10 -24.37
CA ARG A 71 22.02 0.62 -24.94
C ARG A 71 21.58 1.57 -26.05
N GLU A 72 20.75 1.12 -26.99
CA GLU A 72 20.25 1.96 -28.09
C GLU A 72 19.45 3.15 -27.54
N VAL A 73 18.50 2.88 -26.65
CA VAL A 73 17.59 3.89 -26.09
C VAL A 73 18.35 4.96 -25.31
N VAL A 74 19.32 4.58 -24.47
CA VAL A 74 20.13 5.53 -23.67
C VAL A 74 20.90 6.52 -24.54
N HIS A 75 21.29 6.12 -25.75
CA HIS A 75 22.01 6.97 -26.69
C HIS A 75 21.08 7.80 -27.59
N SER A 76 19.77 7.53 -27.57
CA SER A 76 18.79 8.28 -28.36
C SER A 76 18.65 9.73 -27.92
N VAL A 77 18.31 10.61 -28.87
CA VAL A 77 18.08 12.04 -28.62
C VAL A 77 16.94 12.24 -27.63
N THR A 78 15.84 11.51 -27.81
CA THR A 78 14.65 11.58 -26.94
C THR A 78 14.98 11.26 -25.49
N TYR A 79 15.74 10.19 -25.25
CA TYR A 79 16.14 9.79 -23.90
C TYR A 79 17.03 10.83 -23.24
N ARG A 80 18.07 11.29 -23.94
CA ARG A 80 19.03 12.28 -23.41
C ARG A 80 18.37 13.62 -23.12
N ALA A 81 17.49 14.07 -24.01
CA ALA A 81 16.69 15.28 -23.79
C ALA A 81 15.79 15.15 -22.56
N ARG A 82 15.22 13.96 -22.31
CA ARG A 82 14.41 13.71 -21.12
C ARG A 82 15.24 13.66 -19.85
N LEU A 83 16.37 12.96 -19.85
CA LEU A 83 17.25 12.82 -18.69
C LEU A 83 17.75 14.17 -18.19
N HIS A 84 18.10 15.08 -19.11
CA HIS A 84 18.70 16.38 -18.81
C HIS A 84 17.69 17.55 -18.87
N HIS A 85 16.38 17.27 -18.85
CA HIS A 85 15.38 18.33 -18.93
C HIS A 85 15.43 19.23 -17.67
N PRO A 86 15.80 20.52 -17.80
CA PRO A 86 16.18 21.35 -16.65
C PRO A 86 14.97 21.83 -15.83
N GLU A 87 13.80 21.96 -16.44
CA GLU A 87 12.59 22.48 -15.78
C GLU A 87 11.79 21.40 -15.02
N ALA A 88 12.32 20.17 -14.95
CA ALA A 88 11.63 19.06 -14.29
C ALA A 88 12.52 18.44 -13.20
N PRO A 89 11.93 17.95 -12.08
CA PRO A 89 12.69 17.26 -11.04
C PRO A 89 13.50 16.09 -11.61
N ALA A 90 14.75 15.93 -11.15
CA ALA A 90 15.61 14.86 -11.64
C ALA A 90 14.98 13.46 -11.48
N LEU A 91 14.25 13.21 -10.39
CA LEU A 91 13.55 11.94 -10.17
C LEU A 91 12.38 11.74 -11.15
N PHE A 92 11.67 12.80 -11.52
CA PHE A 92 10.62 12.76 -12.55
C PHE A 92 11.21 12.34 -13.90
N ASN A 93 12.31 12.98 -14.30
CA ASN A 93 13.01 12.63 -15.54
C ASN A 93 13.48 11.18 -15.54
N ARG A 94 14.00 10.68 -14.41
CA ARG A 94 14.46 9.28 -14.28
C ARG A 94 13.33 8.27 -14.46
N PHE A 95 12.15 8.52 -13.89
CA PHE A 95 10.99 7.66 -14.11
C PHE A 95 10.50 7.69 -15.56
N LEU A 96 10.49 8.86 -16.22
CA LEU A 96 10.15 8.92 -17.65
C LEU A 96 11.21 8.26 -18.55
N CYS A 97 12.50 8.33 -18.18
CA CYS A 97 13.55 7.57 -18.85
C CYS A 97 13.35 6.05 -18.70
N LEU A 98 12.93 5.58 -17.53
CA LEU A 98 12.54 4.17 -17.34
C LEU A 98 11.34 3.80 -18.22
N ALA A 99 10.32 4.66 -18.30
CA ALA A 99 9.17 4.43 -19.17
C ALA A 99 9.59 4.31 -20.65
N LEU A 100 10.47 5.18 -21.16
CA LEU A 100 11.02 5.10 -22.52
C LEU A 100 11.76 3.78 -22.80
N LEU A 101 12.52 3.29 -21.81
CA LEU A 101 13.21 2.00 -21.92
C LEU A 101 12.23 0.83 -22.04
N HIS A 102 11.12 0.86 -21.29
CA HIS A 102 10.12 -0.21 -21.30
C HIS A 102 9.17 -0.11 -22.51
N ASP A 103 8.87 1.10 -22.99
CA ASP A 103 8.19 1.34 -24.27
C ASP A 103 8.98 0.69 -25.41
N ALA A 104 10.29 0.94 -25.41
CA ALA A 104 11.22 0.30 -26.32
C ALA A 104 11.49 -1.17 -25.98
N GLU A 105 10.68 -1.87 -25.18
CA GLU A 105 10.67 -3.33 -25.10
C GLU A 105 9.27 -3.90 -25.29
N GLY A 106 8.26 -3.05 -25.47
CA GLY A 106 6.86 -3.49 -25.43
C GLY A 106 6.42 -3.96 -24.03
N LEU A 107 7.14 -3.57 -22.97
CA LEU A 107 6.79 -3.87 -21.59
C LEU A 107 5.75 -2.84 -21.10
N VAL A 108 4.55 -2.96 -21.66
CA VAL A 108 3.45 -1.99 -21.52
C VAL A 108 3.13 -1.67 -20.05
N ARG A 109 3.15 -2.67 -19.17
CA ARG A 109 2.72 -2.52 -17.77
C ARG A 109 3.75 -1.84 -16.90
N ASP A 110 5.01 -2.24 -17.01
CA ASP A 110 6.12 -1.57 -16.33
C ASP A 110 6.23 -0.12 -16.79
N SER A 111 6.01 0.11 -18.09
CA SER A 111 5.96 1.44 -18.66
C SER A 111 4.85 2.32 -18.08
N ALA A 112 3.63 1.78 -17.93
CA ALA A 112 2.53 2.46 -17.25
C ALA A 112 2.85 2.73 -15.77
N GLU A 113 3.46 1.78 -15.07
CA GLU A 113 3.88 1.95 -13.67
C GLU A 113 4.90 3.09 -13.50
N PHE A 114 5.93 3.15 -14.34
CA PHE A 114 6.90 4.25 -14.28
C PHE A 114 6.28 5.61 -14.62
N ARG A 115 5.30 5.67 -15.52
CA ARG A 115 4.53 6.89 -15.77
C ARG A 115 3.69 7.30 -14.55
N THR A 116 3.07 6.35 -13.86
CA THR A 116 2.38 6.60 -12.60
C THR A 116 3.33 7.13 -11.52
N HIS A 117 4.53 6.55 -11.38
CA HIS A 117 5.55 7.06 -10.48
C HIS A 117 6.02 8.48 -10.84
N ALA A 118 6.18 8.78 -12.13
CA ALA A 118 6.47 10.13 -12.59
C ALA A 118 5.33 11.09 -12.20
N ALA A 119 4.07 10.69 -12.35
CA ALA A 119 2.93 11.50 -11.91
C ALA A 119 2.96 11.82 -10.41
N TRP A 120 3.41 10.88 -9.56
CA TRP A 120 3.57 11.11 -8.11
C TRP A 120 4.64 12.15 -7.79
N VAL A 121 5.76 12.12 -8.50
CA VAL A 121 6.81 13.13 -8.35
C VAL A 121 6.33 14.49 -8.84
N ALA A 122 5.57 14.52 -9.94
CA ALA A 122 4.97 15.75 -10.45
C ALA A 122 3.96 16.35 -9.47
N ASP A 123 3.12 15.55 -8.81
CA ASP A 123 2.22 16.04 -7.76
C ASP A 123 3.00 16.71 -6.62
N ASP A 124 4.07 16.07 -6.14
CA ASP A 124 4.90 16.60 -5.04
C ASP A 124 5.63 17.90 -5.42
N ALA A 125 5.90 18.08 -6.71
CA ALA A 125 6.54 19.27 -7.27
C ALA A 125 5.54 20.35 -7.72
N GLY A 126 4.22 20.11 -7.60
CA GLY A 126 3.19 21.04 -8.07
C GLY A 126 3.08 21.15 -9.60
N LEU A 127 3.57 20.16 -10.36
CA LEU A 127 3.55 20.13 -11.82
C LEU A 127 2.28 19.46 -12.35
N GLU A 128 1.13 20.11 -12.15
CA GLU A 128 -0.19 19.52 -12.38
C GLU A 128 -0.41 19.00 -13.82
N GLU A 129 -0.02 19.77 -14.84
CA GLU A 129 -0.18 19.35 -16.25
C GLU A 129 0.67 18.12 -16.57
N SER A 130 1.90 18.07 -16.05
CA SER A 130 2.79 16.92 -16.23
C SER A 130 2.24 15.68 -15.53
N ALA A 131 1.68 15.85 -14.33
CA ALA A 131 1.06 14.76 -13.59
C ALA A 131 -0.16 14.21 -14.33
N ARG A 132 -1.05 15.10 -14.82
CA ARG A 132 -2.22 14.73 -15.63
C ARG A 132 -1.82 13.98 -16.90
N ARG A 133 -0.81 14.48 -17.61
CA ARG A 133 -0.30 13.83 -18.83
C ARG A 133 0.24 12.44 -18.56
N CYS A 134 1.09 12.28 -17.54
CA CYS A 134 1.66 10.98 -17.19
C CYS A 134 0.57 9.95 -16.86
N ARG A 135 -0.48 10.37 -16.14
CA ARG A 135 -1.64 9.51 -15.83
C ARG A 135 -2.42 9.13 -17.07
N SER A 136 -2.67 10.07 -17.97
CA SER A 136 -3.37 9.77 -19.23
C SER A 136 -2.60 8.74 -20.06
N GLU A 137 -1.29 8.96 -20.24
CA GLU A 137 -0.44 8.02 -21.00
C GLU A 137 -0.38 6.63 -20.32
N ALA A 138 -0.29 6.59 -18.97
CA ALA A 138 -0.34 5.32 -18.23
C ALA A 138 -1.69 4.61 -18.41
N ALA A 139 -2.79 5.34 -18.35
CA ALA A 139 -4.14 4.79 -18.55
C ALA A 139 -4.33 4.25 -19.97
N ASP A 140 -3.85 4.96 -21.00
CA ASP A 140 -3.89 4.49 -22.39
C ASP A 140 -3.16 3.17 -22.56
N LEU A 141 -1.97 3.04 -21.98
CA LEU A 141 -1.20 1.80 -22.01
C LEU A 141 -1.98 0.65 -21.34
N LEU A 142 -2.61 0.91 -20.20
CA LEU A 142 -3.34 -0.11 -19.44
C LEU A 142 -4.67 -0.53 -20.10
N LEU A 143 -5.40 0.41 -20.70
CA LEU A 143 -6.63 0.14 -21.46
C LEU A 143 -6.37 -0.71 -22.71
N ASN A 144 -5.23 -0.49 -23.37
CA ASN A 144 -4.83 -1.23 -24.57
C ASN A 144 -4.08 -2.53 -24.27
N ALA A 145 -3.71 -2.77 -23.00
CA ALA A 145 -3.07 -4.02 -22.60
C ALA A 145 -4.12 -5.12 -22.43
N PRO A 146 -3.85 -6.38 -22.84
CA PRO A 146 -4.73 -7.51 -22.53
C PRO A 146 -4.97 -7.57 -21.01
N PRO A 147 -6.22 -7.76 -20.54
CA PRO A 147 -6.49 -7.88 -19.11
C PRO A 147 -5.56 -8.97 -18.54
N LEU A 148 -4.99 -8.69 -17.37
CA LEU A 148 -4.03 -9.62 -16.79
C LEU A 148 -4.75 -10.93 -16.50
N LYS A 149 -4.09 -12.07 -16.77
CA LYS A 149 -4.56 -13.38 -16.29
C LYS A 149 -4.82 -13.42 -14.78
N HIS A 150 -4.22 -12.50 -14.02
CA HIS A 150 -4.39 -12.36 -12.57
C HIS A 150 -5.45 -11.32 -12.15
N TRP A 151 -6.23 -10.76 -13.09
CA TRP A 151 -7.51 -10.14 -12.71
C TRP A 151 -8.50 -11.18 -12.19
N GLU A 152 -8.29 -12.47 -12.52
CA GLU A 152 -9.17 -13.56 -12.13
C GLU A 152 -8.90 -14.09 -10.72
N HIS A 153 -7.64 -14.14 -10.25
CA HIS A 153 -7.33 -14.60 -8.88
C HIS A 153 -6.04 -13.97 -8.33
N ARG A 154 -6.15 -13.07 -7.36
CA ARG A 154 -5.06 -12.80 -6.39
C ARG A 154 -5.10 -13.89 -5.34
N GLU A 155 -3.94 -14.23 -4.75
CA GLU A 155 -3.89 -15.03 -3.52
C GLU A 155 -4.66 -14.34 -2.38
N ASP A 156 -4.69 -13.00 -2.39
CA ASP A 156 -5.43 -12.17 -1.45
C ASP A 156 -6.78 -11.73 -2.04
N LEU A 157 -7.86 -12.35 -1.55
CA LEU A 157 -9.24 -12.11 -1.99
C LEU A 157 -9.67 -10.66 -1.77
N ASP A 158 -9.11 -10.00 -0.75
CA ASP A 158 -9.49 -8.65 -0.34
C ASP A 158 -9.23 -7.63 -1.44
N TRP A 159 -8.24 -7.91 -2.31
CA TRP A 159 -7.80 -6.99 -3.34
C TRP A 159 -8.08 -7.47 -4.78
N GLN A 160 -9.04 -8.37 -4.95
CA GLN A 160 -9.55 -8.74 -6.26
C GLN A 160 -10.23 -7.53 -6.93
N GLY A 161 -9.70 -7.09 -8.07
CA GLY A 161 -10.15 -5.88 -8.78
C GLY A 161 -9.27 -4.63 -8.54
N TRP A 162 -8.23 -4.72 -7.69
CA TRP A 162 -7.38 -3.58 -7.33
C TRP A 162 -6.74 -2.87 -8.52
N ARG A 163 -6.20 -3.62 -9.50
CA ARG A 163 -5.59 -3.03 -10.71
C ARG A 163 -6.62 -2.23 -11.52
N GLY A 164 -7.89 -2.63 -11.48
CA GLY A 164 -8.98 -1.90 -12.09
C GLY A 164 -9.28 -0.60 -11.34
N VAL A 165 -9.33 -0.62 -10.01
CA VAL A 165 -9.48 0.59 -9.18
C VAL A 165 -8.34 1.59 -9.45
N GLN A 166 -7.09 1.12 -9.53
CA GLN A 166 -5.95 1.98 -9.88
C GLN A 166 -6.13 2.63 -11.26
N LEU A 167 -6.59 1.88 -12.27
CA LEU A 167 -6.85 2.42 -13.60
C LEU A 167 -7.97 3.47 -13.57
N VAL A 168 -9.05 3.23 -12.82
CA VAL A 168 -10.14 4.19 -12.63
C VAL A 168 -9.61 5.48 -11.98
N ASP A 169 -8.79 5.40 -10.93
CA ASP A 169 -8.18 6.58 -10.30
C ASP A 169 -7.26 7.34 -11.27
N LEU A 170 -6.43 6.63 -12.05
CA LEU A 170 -5.58 7.25 -13.07
C LEU A 170 -6.42 8.02 -14.10
N LEU A 171 -7.50 7.42 -14.61
CA LEU A 171 -8.41 8.06 -15.56
C LEU A 171 -9.12 9.26 -14.93
N ARG A 172 -9.65 9.12 -13.71
CA ARG A 172 -10.31 10.20 -12.97
C ARG A 172 -9.36 11.39 -12.77
N ARG A 173 -8.16 11.15 -12.25
CA ARG A 173 -7.14 12.19 -12.01
C ARG A 173 -6.52 12.75 -13.29
N ALA A 174 -6.65 12.04 -14.41
CA ALA A 174 -6.35 12.57 -15.74
C ALA A 174 -7.49 13.45 -16.31
N GLY A 175 -8.66 13.53 -15.66
CA GLY A 175 -9.85 14.24 -16.14
C GLY A 175 -10.69 13.45 -17.15
N ARG A 176 -10.44 12.14 -17.30
CA ARG A 176 -11.08 11.25 -18.28
C ARG A 176 -12.26 10.49 -17.65
N GLY A 177 -13.21 11.23 -17.09
CA GLY A 177 -14.31 10.67 -16.28
C GLY A 177 -15.18 9.66 -17.01
N GLU A 178 -15.51 9.89 -18.29
CA GLU A 178 -16.34 8.94 -19.06
C GLU A 178 -15.68 7.58 -19.25
N GLU A 179 -14.36 7.57 -19.50
CA GLU A 179 -13.59 6.33 -19.59
C GLU A 179 -13.46 5.64 -18.24
N ALA A 180 -13.25 6.41 -17.18
CA ALA A 180 -13.21 5.89 -15.82
C ALA A 180 -14.52 5.16 -15.46
N LEU A 181 -15.68 5.74 -15.78
CA LEU A 181 -16.99 5.11 -15.53
C LEU A 181 -17.21 3.84 -16.36
N ARG A 182 -16.74 3.80 -17.61
CA ARG A 182 -16.79 2.56 -18.41
C ARG A 182 -15.98 1.43 -17.76
N GLU A 183 -14.81 1.75 -17.22
CA GLU A 183 -13.98 0.78 -16.51
C GLU A 183 -14.62 0.33 -15.19
N VAL A 184 -15.26 1.23 -14.44
CA VAL A 184 -16.05 0.86 -13.25
C VAL A 184 -17.10 -0.20 -13.59
N GLU A 185 -17.89 0.03 -14.64
CA GLU A 185 -18.94 -0.90 -15.06
C GLU A 185 -18.38 -2.22 -15.61
N ARG A 186 -17.20 -2.20 -16.22
CA ARG A 186 -16.50 -3.43 -16.62
C ARG A 186 -16.07 -4.25 -15.41
N ILE A 187 -15.41 -3.64 -14.41
CA ILE A 187 -14.94 -4.32 -13.21
C ILE A 187 -16.12 -4.89 -12.40
N ARG A 188 -17.22 -4.13 -12.29
CA ARG A 188 -18.44 -4.60 -11.61
C ARG A 188 -19.03 -5.86 -12.25
N ARG A 189 -18.98 -5.98 -13.59
CA ARG A 189 -19.45 -7.17 -14.33
C ARG A 189 -18.53 -8.38 -14.16
N GLU A 190 -17.22 -8.17 -14.18
CA GLU A 190 -16.22 -9.24 -14.02
C GLU A 190 -16.16 -9.81 -12.60
N GLY A 191 -16.52 -8.98 -11.61
CA GLY A 191 -16.51 -9.35 -10.21
C GLY A 191 -15.35 -8.70 -9.46
N ALA A 192 -15.66 -8.18 -8.27
CA ALA A 192 -14.71 -7.51 -7.41
C ALA A 192 -15.04 -7.82 -5.94
N SER A 193 -14.01 -7.73 -5.09
CA SER A 193 -14.19 -7.86 -3.65
C SER A 193 -15.13 -6.77 -3.11
N SER A 194 -15.73 -6.99 -1.95
CA SER A 194 -16.56 -5.99 -1.27
C SER A 194 -15.81 -4.69 -1.01
N LEU A 195 -14.52 -4.80 -0.70
CA LEU A 195 -13.61 -3.68 -0.53
C LEU A 195 -13.50 -2.87 -1.84
N MET A 196 -13.20 -3.55 -2.96
CA MET A 196 -13.05 -2.88 -4.25
C MET A 196 -14.38 -2.30 -4.75
N LYS A 197 -15.52 -2.96 -4.50
CA LYS A 197 -16.86 -2.42 -4.82
C LYS A 197 -17.11 -1.09 -4.12
N GLN A 198 -16.75 -0.98 -2.84
CA GLN A 198 -16.87 0.27 -2.10
C GLN A 198 -15.98 1.36 -2.69
N LEU A 199 -14.73 1.04 -3.03
CA LEU A 199 -13.82 1.99 -3.67
C LEU A 199 -14.33 2.44 -5.05
N LEU A 200 -14.92 1.54 -5.84
CA LEU A 200 -15.52 1.88 -7.14
C LEU A 200 -16.75 2.80 -7.00
N THR A 201 -17.55 2.60 -5.95
CA THR A 201 -18.66 3.50 -5.61
C THR A 201 -18.14 4.89 -5.22
N TYR A 202 -17.09 4.95 -4.41
CA TYR A 202 -16.43 6.21 -4.07
C TYR A 202 -15.87 6.93 -5.31
N GLU A 203 -15.12 6.21 -6.16
CA GLU A 203 -14.57 6.72 -7.42
C GLU A 203 -15.66 7.26 -8.35
N SER A 204 -16.77 6.53 -8.51
CA SER A 204 -17.91 6.99 -9.31
C SER A 204 -18.51 8.30 -8.80
N ALA A 205 -18.66 8.42 -7.47
CA ALA A 205 -19.14 9.65 -6.86
C ALA A 205 -18.14 10.82 -7.02
N ALA A 206 -16.84 10.55 -6.93
CA ALA A 206 -15.78 11.52 -7.17
C ALA A 206 -15.78 12.01 -8.63
N ILE A 207 -15.86 11.08 -9.60
CA ILE A 207 -15.99 11.41 -11.02
C ILE A 207 -17.21 12.29 -11.29
N ALA A 208 -18.37 11.96 -10.71
CA ALA A 208 -19.60 12.73 -10.88
C ALA A 208 -19.48 14.19 -10.38
N ARG A 209 -18.60 14.46 -9.40
CA ARG A 209 -18.29 15.81 -8.91
C ARG A 209 -17.20 16.53 -9.72
N GLY A 210 -16.64 15.89 -10.74
CA GLY A 210 -15.47 16.40 -11.46
C GLY A 210 -14.19 16.40 -10.63
N ASP A 211 -14.12 15.58 -9.58
CA ASP A 211 -12.99 15.52 -8.67
C ASP A 211 -11.80 14.81 -9.33
N THR A 212 -10.70 15.54 -9.51
CA THR A 212 -9.43 15.04 -10.05
C THR A 212 -8.33 14.96 -8.97
N GLY A 213 -8.72 15.17 -7.71
CA GLY A 213 -7.85 15.19 -6.54
C GLY A 213 -7.32 13.80 -6.16
N ARG A 214 -6.31 13.82 -5.29
CA ARG A 214 -5.74 12.60 -4.68
C ARG A 214 -6.64 12.13 -3.54
N HIS A 215 -6.94 10.82 -3.52
CA HIS A 215 -7.62 10.18 -2.41
C HIS A 215 -6.92 8.90 -1.94
N THR A 216 -7.06 8.62 -0.67
CA THR A 216 -6.57 7.41 -0.02
C THR A 216 -7.57 6.27 -0.10
N VAL A 217 -7.10 5.02 -0.02
CA VAL A 217 -7.99 3.87 0.17
C VAL A 217 -8.83 4.05 1.45
N ASP A 218 -8.25 4.56 2.53
CA ASP A 218 -8.97 4.78 3.79
C ASP A 218 -10.11 5.80 3.61
N GLU A 219 -9.88 6.92 2.91
CA GLU A 219 -10.94 7.88 2.53
C GLU A 219 -12.04 7.21 1.68
N GLY A 220 -11.66 6.39 0.71
CA GLY A 220 -12.61 5.67 -0.14
C GLY A 220 -13.50 4.68 0.61
N LEU A 221 -12.99 4.13 1.72
CA LEU A 221 -13.72 3.25 2.62
C LEU A 221 -14.48 3.99 3.73
N GLY A 222 -14.33 5.31 3.83
CA GLY A 222 -14.88 6.09 4.94
C GLY A 222 -14.21 5.79 6.29
N LEU A 223 -12.97 5.29 6.25
CA LEU A 223 -12.13 5.07 7.42
C LEU A 223 -11.39 6.36 7.79
N PRO A 224 -11.13 6.62 9.07
CA PRO A 224 -10.41 7.82 9.50
C PRO A 224 -8.98 7.83 8.95
N SER A 225 -8.55 8.99 8.44
CA SER A 225 -7.21 9.23 7.89
C SER A 225 -6.54 10.44 8.58
N PRO A 226 -5.25 10.36 9.02
CA PRO A 226 -4.41 9.18 8.95
C PRO A 226 -4.99 8.06 9.83
N PRO A 227 -4.61 6.79 9.58
CA PRO A 227 -4.90 5.71 10.51
C PRO A 227 -4.08 6.00 11.77
N GLU A 228 -4.58 6.91 12.60
CA GLU A 228 -4.20 6.98 14.00
C GLU A 228 -4.35 5.56 14.53
N LEU A 229 -3.37 5.09 15.32
CA LEU A 229 -3.38 3.81 16.00
C LEU A 229 -4.67 3.70 16.81
N GLN A 230 -5.79 3.35 16.18
CA GLN A 230 -7.04 3.16 16.88
C GLN A 230 -6.76 1.94 17.75
N PRO A 231 -6.72 2.12 19.08
CA PRO A 231 -6.46 0.99 19.93
C PRO A 231 -7.51 -0.06 19.61
N ILE A 232 -7.09 -1.32 19.54
CA ILE A 232 -8.02 -2.43 19.45
C ILE A 232 -9.05 -2.19 20.55
N LYS A 233 -10.30 -1.92 20.16
CA LYS A 233 -11.33 -1.44 21.09
C LYS A 233 -11.62 -2.45 22.20
N ASP A 234 -11.36 -3.73 21.93
CA ASP A 234 -11.46 -4.80 22.91
C ASP A 234 -10.18 -4.91 23.76
N PRO A 235 -10.24 -4.66 25.08
CA PRO A 235 -9.05 -4.64 25.93
C PRO A 235 -8.34 -6.00 26.05
N LEU A 236 -9.06 -7.11 25.89
CA LEU A 236 -8.47 -8.45 25.93
C LEU A 236 -7.70 -8.73 24.66
N LEU A 237 -8.30 -8.48 23.49
CA LEU A 237 -7.63 -8.63 22.22
C LEU A 237 -6.41 -7.68 22.10
N GLU A 238 -6.53 -6.44 22.58
CA GLU A 238 -5.40 -5.49 22.65
C GLU A 238 -4.25 -6.07 23.48
N TYR A 239 -4.57 -6.65 24.65
CA TYR A 239 -3.57 -7.27 25.53
C TYR A 239 -2.90 -8.47 24.87
N LEU A 240 -3.68 -9.36 24.26
CA LEU A 240 -3.19 -10.58 23.63
C LEU A 240 -2.28 -10.28 22.43
N VAL A 241 -2.71 -9.40 21.54
CA VAL A 241 -1.89 -8.97 20.38
C VAL A 241 -0.63 -8.26 20.88
N GLY A 242 -0.76 -7.31 21.81
CA GLY A 242 0.38 -6.52 22.27
C GLY A 242 1.47 -7.35 22.99
N ASN A 243 1.10 -8.38 23.74
CA ASN A 243 2.04 -9.15 24.55
C ASN A 243 2.42 -10.51 23.94
N TYR A 244 1.55 -11.09 23.11
CA TYR A 244 1.68 -12.46 22.62
C TYR A 244 1.55 -12.57 21.09
N HIS A 245 1.71 -11.49 20.31
CA HIS A 245 1.62 -11.52 18.83
C HIS A 245 2.38 -12.70 18.19
N ARG A 246 3.55 -13.08 18.73
CA ARG A 246 4.37 -14.19 18.23
C ARG A 246 3.73 -15.58 18.35
N LEU A 247 2.68 -15.72 19.15
CA LEU A 247 1.91 -16.95 19.33
C LEU A 247 0.61 -16.95 18.52
N LEU A 248 0.30 -15.86 17.82
CA LEU A 248 -0.86 -15.77 16.94
C LEU A 248 -0.48 -16.26 15.54
N THR A 249 -1.39 -16.98 14.90
CA THR A 249 -1.26 -17.33 13.49
C THR A 249 -1.39 -16.10 12.60
N ASP A 250 -0.93 -16.17 11.35
CA ASP A 250 -1.07 -15.07 10.39
C ASP A 250 -2.53 -14.65 10.20
N THR A 251 -3.46 -15.61 10.16
CA THR A 251 -4.90 -15.35 10.05
C THR A 251 -5.46 -14.63 11.29
N GLU A 252 -5.02 -15.01 12.49
CA GLU A 252 -5.43 -14.34 13.74
C GLU A 252 -4.85 -12.92 13.84
N GLN A 253 -3.60 -12.73 13.43
CA GLN A 253 -2.98 -11.41 13.38
C GLN A 253 -3.72 -10.50 12.40
N ARG A 254 -3.99 -10.98 11.17
CA ARG A 254 -4.83 -10.25 10.20
C ARG A 254 -6.22 -9.96 10.76
N ALA A 255 -6.89 -10.95 11.34
CA ALA A 255 -8.21 -10.77 11.96
C ALA A 255 -8.19 -9.71 13.05
N SER A 256 -7.12 -9.63 13.85
CA SER A 256 -6.97 -8.64 14.91
C SER A 256 -6.83 -7.20 14.40
N SER A 257 -6.29 -7.00 13.20
CA SER A 257 -6.13 -5.69 12.56
C SER A 257 -7.29 -5.29 11.63
N MET A 258 -8.25 -6.20 11.35
CA MET A 258 -9.40 -5.86 10.49
C MET A 258 -10.27 -4.75 11.07
N GLU A 259 -10.73 -3.85 10.22
CA GLU A 259 -11.68 -2.79 10.57
C GLU A 259 -13.02 -3.04 9.87
N THR A 260 -14.08 -2.42 10.38
CA THR A 260 -15.37 -2.40 9.69
C THR A 260 -15.55 -1.09 8.96
N PHE A 261 -16.10 -1.16 7.75
CA PHE A 261 -16.55 0.02 7.01
C PHE A 261 -18.05 -0.11 6.74
N ASN A 262 -18.73 1.03 6.54
CA ASN A 262 -20.17 1.04 6.27
C ASN A 262 -20.44 0.83 4.79
N THR A 263 -21.33 -0.12 4.47
CA THR A 263 -21.92 -0.27 3.14
C THR A 263 -23.41 0.04 3.19
N GLU A 264 -24.09 0.05 2.04
CA GLU A 264 -25.55 0.18 1.97
C GLU A 264 -26.28 -0.96 2.71
N GLU A 265 -25.66 -2.14 2.81
CA GLU A 265 -26.20 -3.33 3.50
C GLU A 265 -25.88 -3.34 5.00
N GLY A 266 -25.10 -2.37 5.49
CA GLY A 266 -24.65 -2.26 6.87
C GLY A 266 -23.14 -2.36 7.06
N PRO A 267 -22.65 -2.41 8.31
CA PRO A 267 -21.22 -2.50 8.58
C PRO A 267 -20.67 -3.87 8.14
N ARG A 268 -19.57 -3.86 7.38
CA ARG A 268 -18.87 -5.05 6.90
C ARG A 268 -17.40 -5.01 7.31
N TRP A 269 -16.83 -6.17 7.63
CA TRP A 269 -15.38 -6.29 7.79
C TRP A 269 -14.66 -5.97 6.47
N ALA A 270 -13.52 -5.27 6.56
CA ALA A 270 -12.65 -4.93 5.43
C ALA A 270 -11.87 -6.14 4.88
N THR A 271 -12.55 -7.28 4.70
CA THR A 271 -12.01 -8.53 4.15
C THR A 271 -13.13 -9.41 3.59
N ASP A 272 -12.81 -10.16 2.54
CA ASP A 272 -13.63 -11.23 1.98
C ASP A 272 -13.05 -12.63 2.28
N HIS A 273 -11.94 -12.73 3.03
CA HIS A 273 -11.35 -14.02 3.38
C HIS A 273 -12.27 -14.80 4.34
N PRO A 274 -12.73 -16.01 3.96
CA PRO A 274 -13.71 -16.76 4.75
C PRO A 274 -13.16 -17.18 6.13
N GLU A 275 -11.86 -17.50 6.22
CA GLU A 275 -11.22 -17.88 7.49
C GLU A 275 -11.16 -16.70 8.47
N ILE A 276 -10.84 -15.50 7.97
CA ILE A 276 -10.79 -14.28 8.79
C ILE A 276 -12.20 -13.89 9.24
N LEU A 277 -13.18 -13.98 8.34
CA LEU A 277 -14.59 -13.72 8.66
C LEU A 277 -15.11 -14.70 9.72
N ALA A 278 -14.75 -15.98 9.65
CA ALA A 278 -15.11 -16.98 10.64
C ALA A 278 -14.60 -16.62 12.04
N LEU A 279 -13.35 -16.16 12.16
CA LEU A 279 -12.75 -15.67 13.40
C LEU A 279 -13.45 -14.42 13.97
N LEU A 280 -14.11 -13.63 13.12
CA LEU A 280 -14.75 -12.37 13.49
C LEU A 280 -16.28 -12.45 13.61
N THR A 281 -16.85 -13.65 13.60
CA THR A 281 -18.30 -13.89 13.68
C THR A 281 -18.94 -13.25 14.93
N GLU A 282 -18.27 -13.33 16.08
CA GLU A 282 -18.67 -12.71 17.35
C GLU A 282 -18.00 -11.33 17.58
N GLY A 283 -17.45 -10.74 16.52
CA GLY A 283 -16.67 -9.52 16.54
C GLY A 283 -15.32 -9.64 17.28
N LYS A 284 -14.67 -8.49 17.52
CA LYS A 284 -13.34 -8.43 18.16
C LYS A 284 -13.32 -9.02 19.58
N ALA A 285 -14.40 -8.84 20.34
CA ALA A 285 -14.51 -9.40 21.68
C ALA A 285 -14.59 -10.93 21.65
N GLY A 286 -15.30 -11.50 20.66
CA GLY A 286 -15.34 -12.94 20.41
C GLY A 286 -13.97 -13.50 20.06
N LEU A 287 -13.26 -12.84 19.14
CA LEU A 287 -11.88 -13.17 18.80
C LEU A 287 -10.96 -13.16 20.04
N GLY A 288 -11.04 -12.11 20.86
CA GLY A 288 -10.27 -12.03 22.11
C GLY A 288 -10.51 -13.21 23.06
N ARG A 289 -11.78 -13.61 23.24
CA ARG A 289 -12.13 -14.79 24.08
C ARG A 289 -11.64 -16.10 23.48
N ALA A 290 -11.74 -16.27 22.16
CA ALA A 290 -11.27 -17.47 21.48
C ALA A 290 -9.75 -17.63 21.60
N LEU A 291 -9.02 -16.53 21.37
CA LEU A 291 -7.56 -16.48 21.53
C LEU A 291 -7.14 -16.75 22.98
N GLU A 292 -7.80 -16.15 23.98
CA GLU A 292 -7.50 -16.42 25.39
C GLU A 292 -7.61 -17.92 25.71
N ARG A 293 -8.70 -18.57 25.30
CA ARG A 293 -8.88 -20.01 25.52
C ARG A 293 -7.80 -20.85 24.84
N ARG A 294 -7.50 -20.56 23.56
CA ARG A 294 -6.48 -21.29 22.79
C ARG A 294 -5.10 -21.12 23.42
N LEU A 295 -4.68 -19.87 23.64
CA LEU A 295 -3.36 -19.54 24.14
C LEU A 295 -3.10 -20.08 25.55
N LEU A 296 -4.10 -20.07 26.44
CA LEU A 296 -3.98 -20.68 27.76
C LEU A 296 -3.90 -22.22 27.70
N ALA A 297 -4.57 -22.85 26.74
CA ALA A 297 -4.53 -24.30 26.56
C ALA A 297 -3.21 -24.78 25.94
N GLU A 298 -2.69 -24.05 24.95
CA GLU A 298 -1.49 -24.43 24.20
C GLU A 298 -0.18 -23.94 24.86
N HIS A 299 -0.23 -22.83 25.60
CA HIS A 299 0.94 -22.18 26.19
C HIS A 299 0.74 -21.80 27.67
N PRO A 300 0.34 -22.73 28.55
CA PRO A 300 0.00 -22.44 29.95
C PRO A 300 1.16 -21.83 30.76
N ASP A 301 2.42 -22.18 30.43
CA ASP A 301 3.60 -21.69 31.15
C ASP A 301 4.06 -20.31 30.67
N GLU A 302 3.59 -19.86 29.50
CA GLU A 302 4.02 -18.61 28.87
C GLU A 302 2.96 -17.51 28.97
N VAL A 303 1.69 -17.89 28.89
CA VAL A 303 0.57 -16.95 28.75
C VAL A 303 -0.05 -16.65 30.11
N VAL A 304 0.17 -15.43 30.57
CA VAL A 304 -0.44 -14.88 31.79
C VAL A 304 -1.38 -13.74 31.43
N ILE A 305 -2.67 -13.89 31.75
CA ILE A 305 -3.68 -12.83 31.58
C ILE A 305 -3.87 -12.11 32.92
N ASN A 306 -3.09 -11.05 33.11
CA ASN A 306 -3.15 -10.24 34.32
C ASN A 306 -4.40 -9.34 34.30
N ARG A 307 -5.38 -9.63 35.16
CA ARG A 307 -6.64 -8.88 35.26
C ARG A 307 -6.67 -8.05 36.54
N CYS A 308 -7.26 -6.86 36.45
CA CYS A 308 -7.51 -6.03 37.62
C CYS A 308 -8.41 -6.78 38.62
N PRO A 309 -7.99 -6.96 39.89
CA PRO A 309 -8.81 -7.64 40.91
C PRO A 309 -10.14 -6.95 41.19
N LYS A 310 -10.23 -5.63 40.97
CA LYS A 310 -11.45 -4.85 41.21
C LYS A 310 -12.45 -4.89 40.06
N CYS A 311 -11.99 -4.83 38.81
CA CYS A 311 -12.87 -4.64 37.65
C CYS A 311 -12.71 -5.66 36.52
N GLY A 312 -11.80 -6.63 36.64
CA GLY A 312 -11.61 -7.73 35.67
C GLY A 312 -10.97 -7.36 34.33
N VAL A 313 -10.79 -6.06 34.05
CA VAL A 313 -10.14 -5.58 32.82
C VAL A 313 -8.66 -5.99 32.81
N PRO A 314 -8.13 -6.50 31.68
CA PRO A 314 -6.71 -6.79 31.53
C PRO A 314 -5.84 -5.56 31.81
N ALA A 315 -4.78 -5.76 32.58
CA ALA A 315 -3.75 -4.76 32.80
C ALA A 315 -2.91 -4.55 31.52
N ARG A 316 -1.99 -3.58 31.48
CA ARG A 316 -1.19 -3.33 30.25
C ARG A 316 -0.24 -4.48 29.90
N THR A 317 0.32 -5.14 30.91
CA THR A 317 1.27 -6.25 30.77
C THR A 317 1.05 -7.28 31.90
N ALA A 318 1.64 -8.47 31.77
CA ALA A 318 1.55 -9.53 32.77
C ALA A 318 2.05 -9.12 34.16
N LYS A 319 2.93 -8.12 34.25
CA LYS A 319 3.54 -7.64 35.50
C LYS A 319 2.97 -6.31 36.01
N ALA A 320 2.06 -5.68 35.27
CA ALA A 320 1.49 -4.40 35.65
C ALA A 320 0.68 -4.51 36.96
N ARG A 321 0.85 -3.55 37.88
CA ARG A 321 0.15 -3.50 39.19
C ARG A 321 -0.84 -2.33 39.30
N GLN A 322 -1.27 -1.82 38.15
CA GLN A 322 -2.18 -0.67 38.02
C GLN A 322 -3.20 -0.96 36.92
N CYS A 323 -4.47 -0.71 37.21
CA CYS A 323 -5.54 -0.85 36.22
C CYS A 323 -5.54 0.35 35.24
N ARG A 324 -5.82 0.08 33.96
CA ARG A 324 -5.99 1.12 32.93
C ARG A 324 -7.43 1.66 32.81
N ALA A 325 -8.40 0.99 33.44
CA ALA A 325 -9.82 1.31 33.32
C ALA A 325 -10.45 1.85 34.63
N CYS A 326 -9.83 1.59 35.78
CA CYS A 326 -10.29 2.10 37.07
C CYS A 326 -9.09 2.55 37.92
N PRO A 327 -9.28 3.34 38.98
CA PRO A 327 -8.17 3.88 39.77
C PRO A 327 -7.50 2.84 40.69
N HIS A 328 -7.87 1.55 40.61
CA HIS A 328 -7.31 0.51 41.48
C HIS A 328 -5.85 0.20 41.14
N THR A 329 -5.05 0.06 42.20
CA THR A 329 -3.68 -0.45 42.15
C THR A 329 -3.53 -1.57 43.18
N TRP A 330 -2.76 -2.59 42.84
CA TRP A 330 -2.47 -3.74 43.72
C TRP A 330 -0.97 -3.88 43.93
N ARG A 331 -0.30 -2.73 44.10
CA ARG A 331 1.05 -2.69 44.65
C ARG A 331 0.95 -3.19 46.07
N GLU A 332 1.75 -4.20 46.42
CA GLU A 332 1.94 -4.60 47.83
C GLU A 332 2.13 -3.31 48.64
N THR A 333 1.22 -3.07 49.57
CA THR A 333 1.39 -1.97 50.52
C THR A 333 2.63 -2.32 51.32
N PRO A 334 3.69 -1.49 51.34
CA PRO A 334 4.75 -1.69 52.31
C PRO A 334 4.08 -1.67 53.69
N ARG A 335 4.16 -2.77 54.41
CA ARG A 335 3.81 -2.79 55.83
C ARG A 335 4.92 -2.12 56.62
#